data_AF-A0A3P7K1R4-F1
#
_entry.id   AF-A0A3P7K1R4-F1
#
_cell.length_a   1.000
_cell.length_b   1.000
_cell.length_c   1.000
_cell.angle_alpha   90.00
_cell.angle_beta   90.00
_cell.angle_gamma   90.00
#
_symmetry.space_group_name_H-M   'P 1'
#
loop_
_entity.id
_entity.type
_entity.pdbx_description
1 polymer ?
#
loop_
_entity_poly.entity_id
_entity_poly.type
_entity_poly.pdbx_seq_one_letter_code
_entity_poly.pdbx_strand_id
1 'polypeptide(L)'
;MAFYMRYCPHVPFLMKVDDDVAVHLDRLLDLWQMTKEATNNLFCSILNNTEPVRDPSSKWYASETKWPLAFYPLYCNGPFYIMGKEAARRMLSHSLRFPLFTMEDVFYTGLVAGSLGIKVVDWRDRILNHLEVIGFFSNQSKMVLLPRYHQLIGFYLLHKVGQVYCKYKLTFKYNKLNFNN
;
A
#
# COMPACT_ATOMS: atom_id res chain seq x y z
N MET A 1 -5.13 -9.30 -3.04
CA MET A 1 -4.16 -9.85 -4.02
C MET A 1 -4.82 -10.61 -5.17
N ALA A 2 -5.73 -11.56 -4.93
CA ALA A 2 -6.34 -12.39 -6.01
C ALA A 2 -6.99 -11.58 -7.14
N PHE A 3 -7.78 -10.56 -6.81
CA PHE A 3 -8.38 -9.66 -7.80
C PHE A 3 -7.32 -9.01 -8.70
N TYR A 4 -6.27 -8.44 -8.10
CA TYR A 4 -5.15 -7.82 -8.82
C TYR A 4 -4.48 -8.80 -9.78
N MET A 5 -4.23 -10.03 -9.35
CA MET A 5 -3.66 -11.08 -10.22
C MET A 5 -4.58 -11.42 -11.41
N ARG A 6 -5.91 -11.42 -11.18
CA ARG A 6 -6.88 -11.83 -12.20
C ARG A 6 -7.14 -10.74 -13.25
N TYR A 7 -7.32 -9.51 -12.80
CA TYR A 7 -7.80 -8.42 -13.67
C TYR A 7 -6.68 -7.49 -14.16
N CYS A 8 -5.47 -7.63 -13.61
CA CYS A 8 -4.38 -6.69 -13.85
C CYS A 8 -3.06 -7.39 -14.17
N PRO A 9 -3.04 -8.36 -15.10
CA PRO A 9 -1.91 -9.24 -15.31
C PRO A 9 -0.64 -8.53 -15.81
N HIS A 10 -0.74 -7.31 -16.35
CA HIS A 10 0.42 -6.56 -16.85
C HIS A 10 0.87 -5.41 -15.94
N VAL A 11 0.18 -5.19 -14.83
CA VAL A 11 0.57 -4.16 -13.86
C VAL A 11 1.70 -4.73 -12.98
N PRO A 12 2.85 -4.03 -12.84
CA PRO A 12 4.02 -4.58 -12.14
C PRO A 12 3.99 -4.37 -10.62
N PHE A 13 3.15 -3.47 -10.12
CA PHE A 13 3.08 -3.11 -8.71
C PHE A 13 1.62 -2.95 -8.24
N LEU A 14 1.34 -3.44 -7.04
CA LEU A 14 0.07 -3.24 -6.33
C LEU A 14 0.30 -2.32 -5.15
N MET A 15 -0.42 -1.21 -5.08
CA MET A 15 -0.39 -0.29 -3.95
C MET A 15 -1.64 -0.52 -3.09
N LYS A 16 -1.44 -0.76 -1.79
CA LYS A 16 -2.49 -0.72 -0.77
C LYS A 16 -2.46 0.64 -0.10
N VAL A 17 -3.62 1.24 0.08
CA VAL A 17 -3.82 2.54 0.73
C VAL A 17 -5.11 2.47 1.53
N ASP A 18 -5.09 2.90 2.78
CA ASP A 18 -6.32 3.04 3.58
C ASP A 18 -7.17 4.24 3.10
N ASP A 19 -8.45 4.24 3.47
CA ASP A 19 -9.40 5.26 3.02
C ASP A 19 -9.23 6.62 3.74
N ASP A 20 -8.36 6.68 4.75
CA ASP A 20 -7.93 7.88 5.47
C ASP A 20 -6.51 8.33 5.12
N VAL A 21 -5.90 7.75 4.08
CA VAL A 21 -4.56 8.13 3.58
C VAL A 21 -4.67 8.92 2.28
N ALA A 22 -3.89 10.00 2.19
CA ALA A 22 -3.72 10.76 0.96
C ALA A 22 -2.39 10.42 0.28
N VAL A 23 -2.41 10.37 -1.06
CA VAL A 23 -1.21 10.04 -1.86
C VAL A 23 -0.95 11.14 -2.88
N HIS A 24 0.24 11.73 -2.82
CA HIS A 24 0.72 12.63 -3.86
C HIS A 24 1.30 11.79 -5.02
N LEU A 25 0.44 11.43 -5.99
CA LEU A 25 0.80 10.50 -7.07
C LEU A 25 2.01 10.96 -7.91
N ASP A 26 2.09 12.23 -8.28
CA ASP A 26 3.20 12.70 -9.14
C ASP A 26 4.56 12.54 -8.44
N ARG A 27 4.69 13.03 -7.20
CA ARG A 27 5.89 12.82 -6.37
C ARG A 27 6.21 11.35 -6.17
N LEU A 28 5.20 10.51 -5.94
CA LEU A 28 5.40 9.08 -5.80
C LEU A 28 6.02 8.49 -7.07
N LEU A 29 5.53 8.87 -8.24
CA LEU A 29 6.03 8.41 -9.53
C LEU A 29 7.45 8.93 -9.84
N ASP A 30 7.76 10.18 -9.51
CA ASP A 30 9.10 10.76 -9.66
C ASP A 30 10.14 10.02 -8.79
N LEU A 31 9.69 9.56 -7.63
CA LEU A 31 10.48 8.83 -6.66
C LEU A 31 10.56 7.32 -6.96
N TRP A 32 9.65 6.79 -7.78
CA TRP A 32 9.51 5.35 -8.03
C TRP A 32 10.51 4.86 -9.08
N GLN A 33 11.33 3.87 -8.72
CA GLN A 33 12.24 3.22 -9.65
C GLN A 33 11.65 1.90 -10.16
N MET A 34 11.33 1.84 -11.46
CA MET A 34 10.84 0.62 -12.10
C MET A 34 12.00 -0.36 -12.39
N THR A 35 12.42 -1.12 -11.40
CA THR A 35 13.41 -2.20 -11.58
C THR A 35 12.76 -3.59 -11.55
N LYS A 36 13.37 -4.57 -12.22
CA LYS A 36 12.93 -5.98 -12.11
C LYS A 36 13.11 -6.52 -10.69
N GLU A 37 14.13 -6.06 -9.97
CA GLU A 37 14.36 -6.46 -8.59
C GLU A 37 13.22 -5.98 -7.69
N ALA A 38 12.73 -4.76 -7.90
CA ALA A 38 11.62 -4.19 -7.13
C ALA A 38 10.34 -5.05 -7.18
N THR A 39 10.09 -5.81 -8.25
CA THR A 39 8.88 -6.62 -8.36
C THR A 39 8.85 -7.81 -7.38
N ASN A 40 9.97 -8.12 -6.73
CA ASN A 40 10.09 -9.18 -5.72
C ASN A 40 9.98 -8.68 -4.27
N ASN A 41 9.82 -7.37 -4.07
CA ASN A 41 9.93 -6.73 -2.75
C ASN A 41 8.64 -6.01 -2.32
N LEU A 42 8.59 -5.65 -1.05
CA LEU A 42 7.59 -4.76 -0.43
C LEU A 42 8.24 -3.40 -0.11
N PHE A 43 7.48 -2.32 -0.20
CA PHE A 43 7.94 -0.95 0.07
C PHE A 43 6.94 -0.24 0.98
N CYS A 44 7.38 0.17 2.16
CA CYS A 44 6.51 0.75 3.19
C CYS A 44 7.33 1.39 4.31
N SER A 45 6.66 2.08 5.24
CA SER A 45 7.29 2.37 6.54
C SER A 45 7.33 1.08 7.36
N ILE A 46 8.48 0.76 7.95
CA ILE A 46 8.67 -0.50 8.67
C ILE A 46 8.32 -0.33 10.16
N LEU A 47 7.59 -1.30 10.70
CA LEU A 47 7.43 -1.53 12.14
C LEU A 47 8.20 -2.79 12.54
N ASN A 48 8.90 -2.73 13.67
CA ASN A 48 9.69 -3.83 14.20
C ASN A 48 9.58 -3.87 15.73
N ASN A 49 9.73 -5.06 16.32
CA ASN A 49 9.66 -5.29 17.77
C ASN A 49 8.39 -4.72 18.43
N THR A 50 7.27 -4.71 17.72
CA THR A 50 5.99 -4.26 18.29
C THR A 50 5.35 -5.41 19.07
N GLU A 51 4.81 -5.09 20.24
CA GLU A 51 4.14 -6.08 21.11
C GLU A 51 2.67 -6.30 20.71
N PRO A 52 2.16 -7.54 20.85
CA PRO A 52 0.73 -7.82 20.73
C PRO A 52 -0.09 -7.08 21.79
N VAL A 53 -1.15 -6.40 21.37
CA VAL A 53 -2.10 -5.81 22.31
C VAL A 53 -2.89 -6.92 22.99
N ARG A 54 -2.75 -7.04 24.31
CA ARG A 54 -3.39 -8.09 25.13
C ARG A 54 -4.71 -7.67 25.78
N ASP A 55 -5.16 -6.44 25.54
CA ASP A 55 -6.46 -5.94 25.99
C ASP A 55 -7.57 -6.41 25.04
N PRO A 56 -8.55 -7.24 25.50
CA PRO A 56 -9.67 -7.72 24.69
C PRO A 56 -10.59 -6.63 24.13
N SER A 57 -10.57 -5.43 24.70
CA SER A 57 -11.37 -4.29 24.22
C SER A 57 -10.77 -3.58 23.01
N SER A 58 -9.49 -3.83 22.73
CA SER A 58 -8.78 -3.22 21.61
C SER A 58 -9.18 -3.85 20.27
N LYS A 59 -9.38 -3.02 19.25
CA LYS A 59 -9.54 -3.48 17.86
C LYS A 59 -8.32 -4.28 17.35
N TRP A 60 -7.17 -4.11 18.00
CA TRP A 60 -5.91 -4.78 17.70
C TRP A 60 -5.59 -5.94 18.66
N TYR A 61 -6.58 -6.41 19.42
CA TYR A 61 -6.41 -7.51 20.37
C TYR A 61 -5.86 -8.78 19.70
N ALA A 62 -4.81 -9.32 20.29
CA ALA A 62 -4.26 -10.62 19.96
C ALA A 62 -4.12 -11.44 21.24
N SER A 63 -4.90 -12.52 21.35
CA SER A 63 -4.79 -13.44 22.49
C SER A 63 -3.47 -14.18 22.47
N GLU A 64 -3.00 -14.64 23.64
CA GLU A 64 -1.81 -15.50 23.74
C GLU A 64 -1.98 -16.80 22.96
N THR A 65 -3.21 -17.32 22.88
CA THR A 65 -3.52 -18.52 22.08
C THR A 65 -3.33 -18.28 20.57
N LYS A 66 -3.66 -17.09 20.06
CA LYS A 66 -3.47 -16.73 18.65
C LYS A 66 -2.05 -16.29 18.34
N TRP A 67 -1.38 -15.64 19.29
CA TRP A 67 -0.02 -15.17 19.15
C TRP A 67 0.73 -15.34 20.48
N PRO A 68 1.46 -16.46 20.66
CA PRO A 68 2.15 -16.74 21.93
C PRO A 68 3.49 -16.02 22.06
N LEU A 69 4.03 -15.44 20.99
CA LEU A 69 5.32 -14.77 21.01
C LEU A 69 5.23 -13.37 21.64
N ALA A 70 6.34 -12.89 22.20
CA ALA A 70 6.41 -11.57 22.81
C ALA A 70 6.28 -10.42 21.80
N PHE A 71 6.80 -10.61 20.58
CA PHE A 71 6.85 -9.57 19.56
C PHE A 71 6.33 -10.08 18.22
N TYR A 72 5.80 -9.17 17.41
CA TYR A 72 5.56 -9.40 15.99
C TYR A 72 6.88 -9.40 15.20
N PRO A 73 6.97 -10.15 14.08
CA PRO A 73 8.07 -9.98 13.15
C PRO A 73 8.04 -8.56 12.57
N LEU A 74 9.13 -8.16 11.92
CA LEU A 74 9.14 -6.96 11.09
C LEU A 74 8.03 -7.00 10.04
N TYR A 75 7.26 -5.92 9.89
CA TYR A 75 6.15 -5.81 8.94
C TYR A 75 5.97 -4.37 8.46
N CYS A 76 5.15 -4.19 7.41
CA CYS A 76 4.76 -2.87 6.94
C CYS A 76 3.75 -2.22 7.87
N ASN A 77 3.94 -0.93 8.14
CA ASN A 77 2.92 -0.11 8.76
C ASN A 77 1.67 -0.08 7.86
N GLY A 78 0.51 -0.36 8.45
CA GLY A 78 -0.73 -0.66 7.74
C GLY A 78 -1.24 0.38 6.74
N PRO A 79 -1.19 1.70 7.02
CA PRO A 79 -1.86 2.69 6.17
C PRO A 79 -1.44 2.69 4.70
N PHE A 80 -0.20 2.29 4.40
CA PHE A 80 0.34 2.30 3.05
C PHE A 80 1.45 1.28 2.85
N TYR A 81 1.36 0.52 1.75
CA TYR A 81 2.50 -0.25 1.23
C TYR A 81 2.34 -0.55 -0.26
N ILE A 82 3.48 -0.69 -0.95
CA ILE A 82 3.54 -1.12 -2.35
C ILE A 82 4.16 -2.50 -2.42
N MET A 83 3.55 -3.38 -3.23
CA MET A 83 3.99 -4.75 -3.45
C MET A 83 4.36 -4.94 -4.90
N GLY A 84 5.54 -5.50 -5.14
CA GLY A 84 5.88 -6.04 -6.44
C GLY A 84 4.94 -7.17 -6.88
N LYS A 85 4.69 -7.30 -8.18
CA LYS A 85 3.80 -8.34 -8.72
C LYS A 85 4.25 -9.74 -8.33
N GLU A 86 5.55 -10.04 -8.38
CA GLU A 86 6.06 -11.37 -8.02
C GLU A 86 5.97 -11.62 -6.51
N ALA A 87 6.22 -10.60 -5.69
CA ALA A 87 5.94 -10.68 -4.25
C ALA A 87 4.47 -11.00 -3.98
N ALA A 88 3.54 -10.21 -4.55
CA ALA A 88 2.10 -10.40 -4.37
C ALA A 88 1.63 -11.79 -4.86
N ARG A 89 2.17 -12.29 -5.97
CA ARG A 89 1.85 -13.63 -6.50
C ARG A 89 2.32 -14.73 -5.54
N ARG A 90 3.56 -14.66 -5.06
CA ARG A 90 4.14 -15.63 -4.12
C ARG A 90 3.43 -15.60 -2.78
N MET A 91 3.13 -14.40 -2.26
CA MET A 91 2.38 -14.23 -1.01
C MET A 91 0.98 -14.81 -1.12
N LEU A 92 0.26 -14.55 -2.23
CA LEU A 92 -1.09 -15.07 -2.44
C LEU A 92 -1.11 -16.61 -2.35
N SER A 93 -0.23 -17.31 -3.08
CA SER A 93 -0.21 -18.77 -3.07
C SER A 93 0.30 -19.35 -1.75
N HIS A 94 1.20 -18.65 -1.06
CA HIS A 94 1.77 -19.12 0.21
C HIS A 94 0.88 -18.85 1.42
N SER A 95 0.06 -17.78 1.37
CA SER A 95 -0.81 -17.38 2.49
C SER A 95 -1.81 -18.45 2.91
N LEU A 96 -2.23 -19.32 1.98
CA LEU A 96 -3.14 -20.44 2.25
C LEU A 96 -2.56 -21.51 3.19
N ARG A 97 -1.25 -21.48 3.45
CA ARG A 97 -0.56 -22.40 4.37
C ARG A 97 -0.55 -21.93 5.82
N PHE A 98 -1.03 -20.71 6.09
CA PHE A 98 -1.01 -20.11 7.42
C PHE A 98 -2.43 -20.04 8.00
N PRO A 99 -2.57 -20.21 9.33
CA PRO A 99 -3.82 -19.85 9.99
C PRO A 99 -4.05 -18.35 9.85
N LEU A 100 -5.30 -17.95 9.58
CA LEU A 100 -5.65 -16.54 9.46
C LEU A 100 -5.38 -15.80 10.78
N PHE A 101 -4.77 -14.62 10.65
CA PHE A 101 -4.50 -13.72 11.77
C PHE A 101 -5.25 -12.40 11.58
N THR A 102 -5.75 -11.82 12.67
CA THR A 102 -6.66 -10.66 12.64
C THR A 102 -6.02 -9.40 12.10
N MET A 103 -4.73 -9.19 12.35
CA MET A 103 -4.01 -8.05 11.77
C MET A 103 -3.41 -8.43 10.43
N GLU A 104 -4.06 -7.97 9.37
CA GLU A 104 -3.71 -8.25 7.98
C GLU A 104 -2.27 -7.86 7.63
N ASP A 105 -1.78 -6.73 8.16
CA ASP A 105 -0.45 -6.22 7.81
C ASP A 105 0.64 -7.10 8.42
N VAL A 106 0.49 -7.47 9.70
CA VAL A 106 1.35 -8.45 10.38
C VAL A 106 1.28 -9.79 9.66
N PHE A 107 0.09 -10.24 9.28
CA PHE A 107 -0.11 -11.51 8.59
C PHE A 107 0.58 -11.56 7.23
N TYR A 108 0.24 -10.64 6.32
CA TYR A 108 0.75 -10.68 4.95
C TYR A 108 2.19 -10.19 4.86
N THR A 109 2.49 -9.02 5.43
CA THR A 109 3.78 -8.35 5.23
C THR A 109 4.84 -8.74 6.26
N GLY A 110 4.43 -9.34 7.37
CA GLY A 110 5.32 -9.94 8.37
C GLY A 110 5.48 -11.45 8.17
N LEU A 111 4.46 -12.23 8.53
CA LEU A 111 4.54 -13.69 8.53
C LEU A 111 4.74 -14.27 7.12
N VAL A 112 3.82 -13.98 6.20
CA VAL A 112 3.84 -14.60 4.86
C VAL A 112 5.05 -14.11 4.08
N ALA A 113 5.31 -12.80 4.05
CA ALA A 113 6.49 -12.25 3.38
C ALA A 113 7.81 -12.74 3.99
N GLY A 114 7.91 -12.76 5.32
CA GLY A 114 9.09 -13.24 6.04
C GLY A 114 9.40 -14.70 5.76
N SER A 115 8.39 -15.57 5.76
CA SER A 115 8.55 -17.00 5.42
C SER A 115 9.03 -17.25 3.98
N LEU A 116 8.76 -16.30 3.08
CA LEU A 116 9.19 -16.33 1.68
C LEU A 116 10.53 -15.63 1.43
N GLY A 117 11.15 -15.04 2.45
CA GLY A 117 12.35 -14.20 2.30
C GLY A 117 12.12 -12.98 1.41
N ILE A 118 10.88 -12.47 1.35
CA ILE A 118 10.57 -11.24 0.61
C ILE A 118 11.13 -10.06 1.39
N LYS A 119 11.96 -9.24 0.73
CA LYS A 119 12.56 -8.07 1.35
C LYS A 119 11.50 -6.98 1.54
N VAL A 120 11.44 -6.44 2.75
CA VAL A 120 10.72 -5.21 3.07
C VAL A 120 11.70 -4.06 3.00
N VAL A 121 11.47 -3.12 2.08
CA VAL A 121 12.32 -1.95 1.85
C VAL A 121 11.70 -0.77 2.60
N ASP A 122 12.49 -0.16 3.49
CA ASP A 122 12.05 0.99 4.25
C ASP A 122 11.88 2.21 3.34
N TRP A 123 10.67 2.75 3.36
CA TRP A 123 10.20 3.88 2.56
C TRP A 123 9.66 5.01 3.44
N ARG A 124 9.98 4.99 4.74
CA ARG A 124 9.48 6.00 5.70
C ARG A 124 9.77 7.44 5.28
N ASP A 125 10.94 7.73 4.71
CA ASP A 125 11.33 9.10 4.32
C ASP A 125 10.50 9.66 3.15
N ARG A 126 9.65 8.82 2.55
CA ARG A 126 8.74 9.16 1.44
C ARG A 126 7.28 9.19 1.89
N ILE A 127 7.02 8.95 3.17
CA ILE A 127 5.69 8.86 3.77
C ILE A 127 5.60 9.94 4.84
N LEU A 128 4.70 10.90 4.65
CA LEU A 128 4.44 11.95 5.63
C LEU A 128 3.40 11.48 6.66
N ASN A 129 3.60 11.84 7.92
CA ASN A 129 2.64 11.63 9.00
C ASN A 129 1.61 12.76 9.07
N HIS A 130 0.55 12.58 9.88
CA HIS A 130 -0.55 13.54 10.00
C HIS A 130 -0.10 14.98 10.33
N LEU A 131 0.92 15.15 11.17
CA LEU A 131 1.40 16.49 11.57
C LEU A 131 2.16 17.18 10.42
N GLU A 132 2.95 16.42 9.67
CA GLU A 132 3.68 16.91 8.49
C GLU A 132 2.73 17.30 7.35
N VAL A 133 1.63 16.56 7.23
CA VAL A 133 0.59 16.78 6.24
C VAL A 133 -0.14 18.11 6.47
N ILE A 134 -0.46 18.48 7.72
CA ILE A 134 -1.05 19.80 8.05
C ILE A 134 -0.11 20.94 7.65
N GLY A 135 1.19 20.80 7.93
CA GLY A 135 2.20 21.77 7.51
C GLY A 135 2.28 21.89 5.97
N PHE A 136 2.23 20.76 5.26
CA PHE A 136 2.29 20.70 3.80
C PHE A 136 1.06 21.32 3.13
N PHE A 137 -0.13 21.14 3.70
CA PHE A 137 -1.39 21.67 3.15
C PHE A 137 -1.51 23.18 3.16
N SER A 138 -0.78 23.85 4.06
CA SER A 138 -0.75 25.32 4.04
C SER A 138 -0.13 25.88 2.75
N ASN A 139 0.53 25.05 1.92
CA ASN A 139 1.43 25.52 0.86
C ASN A 139 1.23 24.91 -0.54
N GLN A 140 0.21 24.06 -0.79
CA GLN A 140 0.03 23.38 -2.09
C GLN A 140 -1.44 23.18 -2.50
N SER A 141 -1.73 23.36 -3.80
CA SER A 141 -3.09 23.35 -4.39
C SER A 141 -3.48 22.06 -5.12
N LYS A 142 -2.66 21.00 -5.11
CA LYS A 142 -2.92 19.77 -5.87
C LYS A 142 -2.66 18.54 -5.02
N MET A 143 -3.68 18.10 -4.30
CA MET A 143 -3.70 16.79 -3.67
C MET A 143 -5.01 16.09 -3.97
N VAL A 144 -4.94 14.80 -4.29
CA VAL A 144 -6.12 13.96 -4.44
C VAL A 144 -6.47 13.39 -3.06
N LEU A 145 -7.43 14.01 -2.40
CA LEU A 145 -8.15 13.38 -1.29
C LEU A 145 -9.09 12.33 -1.90
N LEU A 146 -8.98 11.07 -1.48
CA LEU A 146 -9.98 10.06 -1.85
C LEU A 146 -11.23 10.32 -0.99
N PRO A 147 -12.35 10.84 -1.54
CA PRO A 147 -13.45 11.28 -0.71
C PRO A 147 -14.23 10.09 -0.17
N ARG A 148 -14.67 10.19 1.09
CA ARG A 148 -15.80 9.41 1.60
C ARG A 148 -17.07 9.84 0.86
N TYR A 149 -17.47 9.03 -0.12
CA TYR A 149 -18.78 9.01 -0.80
C TYR A 149 -19.28 10.30 -1.49
N HIS A 150 -19.65 10.11 -2.77
CA HIS A 150 -20.55 10.91 -3.63
C HIS A 150 -20.01 12.12 -4.44
N GLN A 151 -19.93 11.86 -5.75
CA GLN A 151 -20.33 12.67 -6.92
C GLN A 151 -19.47 13.85 -7.45
N LEU A 152 -18.74 13.50 -8.54
CA LEU A 152 -18.64 14.19 -9.85
C LEU A 152 -18.22 15.67 -9.93
N ILE A 153 -16.91 15.91 -10.14
CA ILE A 153 -16.37 16.91 -11.11
C ILE A 153 -15.05 16.33 -11.70
N GLY A 154 -14.99 16.13 -13.02
CA GLY A 154 -13.78 15.98 -13.85
C GLY A 154 -12.61 15.07 -13.37
N PHE A 155 -12.53 13.88 -13.97
CA PHE A 155 -11.47 12.85 -13.92
C PHE A 155 -11.49 11.83 -12.76
N TYR A 156 -11.67 10.56 -13.18
CA TYR A 156 -11.83 9.31 -12.41
C TYR A 156 -13.21 9.11 -11.77
N LEU A 157 -14.13 8.58 -12.57
CA LEU A 157 -15.30 7.84 -12.10
C LEU A 157 -14.83 6.62 -11.29
N LEU A 158 -14.71 6.81 -9.98
CA LEU A 158 -14.50 5.77 -8.98
C LEU A 158 -15.89 5.37 -8.46
N HIS A 159 -16.49 4.30 -9.02
CA HIS A 159 -17.68 3.68 -8.44
C HIS A 159 -17.34 2.29 -7.89
N LYS A 160 -17.60 2.12 -6.57
CA LYS A 160 -17.35 0.94 -5.71
C LYS A 160 -17.90 -0.36 -6.32
N VAL A 161 -17.21 -1.51 -6.22
CA VAL A 161 -16.90 -2.28 -4.98
C VAL A 161 -15.53 -3.00 -5.10
N GLY A 162 -14.70 -2.97 -4.04
CA GLY A 162 -13.46 -3.77 -3.92
C GLY A 162 -12.24 -3.11 -4.57
N GLN A 163 -11.46 -2.36 -3.79
CA GLN A 163 -10.39 -1.47 -4.26
C GLN A 163 -9.18 -2.21 -4.88
N VAL A 164 -9.19 -2.38 -6.20
CA VAL A 164 -7.97 -2.54 -6.99
C VAL A 164 -8.16 -1.78 -8.31
N TYR A 165 -7.38 -0.72 -8.50
CA TYR A 165 -7.40 0.08 -9.72
C TYR A 165 -6.25 -0.31 -10.63
N CYS A 166 -6.55 -0.68 -11.86
CA CYS A 166 -5.54 -1.14 -12.81
C CYS A 166 -5.43 -0.14 -13.94
N LYS A 167 -4.53 0.82 -13.72
CA LYS A 167 -4.19 1.80 -14.72
C LYS A 167 -3.04 1.27 -15.58
N TYR A 168 -3.34 1.02 -16.84
CA TYR A 168 -2.31 0.79 -17.85
C TYR A 168 -1.61 2.11 -18.18
N LYS A 169 -0.29 1.99 -18.44
CA LYS A 169 0.64 2.99 -18.98
C LYS A 169 -0.04 4.23 -19.60
N LEU A 170 -0.04 5.36 -18.89
CA LEU A 170 -0.27 6.66 -19.54
C LEU A 170 1.01 7.02 -20.30
N THR A 171 1.01 6.74 -21.60
CA THR A 171 2.01 7.33 -22.49
C THR A 171 1.54 8.77 -22.74
N PHE A 172 2.05 9.74 -21.98
CA PHE A 172 1.84 11.15 -22.30
C PHE A 172 2.63 11.47 -23.57
N LYS A 173 1.96 11.49 -24.73
CA LYS A 173 2.45 12.28 -25.87
C LYS A 173 2.13 13.74 -25.54
N TYR A 174 3.14 14.51 -25.15
CA TYR A 174 3.06 15.97 -25.18
C TYR A 174 2.91 16.39 -26.64
N ASN A 175 1.69 16.69 -27.09
CA ASN A 175 1.52 17.58 -28.22
C ASN A 175 1.59 19.01 -27.67
N LYS A 176 2.65 19.73 -28.03
CA LYS A 176 2.75 21.18 -27.88
C LYS A 176 1.48 21.81 -28.44
N LEU A 177 0.63 22.34 -27.56
CA LEU A 177 -0.38 23.31 -27.97
C LEU A 177 0.36 24.64 -28.13
N ASN A 178 0.59 25.01 -29.40
CA ASN A 178 0.98 26.35 -29.77
C ASN A 178 -0.17 27.30 -29.41
N PHE A 179 0.08 28.22 -28.50
CA PHE A 179 -0.71 29.44 -28.40
C PHE A 179 -0.10 30.44 -29.39
N ASN A 180 -0.77 30.65 -30.52
CA ASN A 180 -0.57 31.83 -31.33
C ASN A 180 -1.66 32.84 -30.97
N ASN A 181 -1.19 33.99 -30.46
CA ASN A 181 -1.81 35.32 -30.25
C ASN A 181 -3.32 35.41 -30.05
#